data_AF-A0A925WCP7-F1
#
_entry.id   AF-A0A925WCP7-F1
#
_cell.length_a   1.000
_cell.length_b   1.000
_cell.length_c   1.000
_cell.angle_alpha   90.00
_cell.angle_beta   90.00
_cell.angle_gamma   90.00
#
_symmetry.space_group_name_H-M   'P 1'
#
loop_
_entity.id
_entity.type
_entity.pdbx_description
1 polymer ?
#
loop_
_entity_poly.entity_id
_entity_poly.type
_entity_poly.pdbx_seq_one_letter_code
_entity_poly.pdbx_strand_id
1 'polypeptide(L)'
;MKKLSTVCAIAFTACSVTFTSIAQDNHLYIGANPAAQVNFYNGADFSTDINYVNTLTHTNAGPYGGYYVGNITFTALSSIDPEPAAPGSVIYAQLLSVQGPAGSAFAFWERAATAPTISLSAGTSGTDLFRVSENDGSPGSDPHGHVHGRRFTATTPGIYTVTFRALDLSTNGPGGGPIQTPSDPLKIYFQAGINLKSVKPDLDGVHVTFGAKFGSNWQVEANGNLNAATNWIPLSNPIAGSDQFIEVIDPRPQGTNCFYRVRSTP
;
A
#
# COMPACT_ATOMS: atom_id res chain seq x y z
N MET A 1 -47.27 7.29 -50.58
CA MET A 1 -46.16 6.44 -50.06
C MET A 1 -44.92 7.31 -49.88
N LYS A 2 -44.61 7.76 -48.67
CA LYS A 2 -43.35 8.43 -48.32
C LYS A 2 -42.71 7.61 -47.19
N LYS A 3 -41.56 6.99 -47.46
CA LYS A 3 -40.77 6.25 -46.48
C LYS A 3 -39.94 7.26 -45.68
N LEU A 4 -40.20 7.39 -44.38
CA LEU A 4 -39.28 8.05 -43.46
C LEU A 4 -38.21 7.04 -43.04
N SER A 5 -36.95 7.34 -43.37
CA SER A 5 -35.77 6.62 -42.90
C SER A 5 -35.32 7.20 -41.57
N THR A 6 -35.45 6.43 -40.49
CA THR A 6 -34.92 6.76 -39.17
C THR A 6 -33.40 6.57 -39.18
N VAL A 7 -32.65 7.66 -39.09
CA VAL A 7 -31.19 7.64 -38.87
C VAL A 7 -30.95 7.45 -37.38
N CYS A 8 -30.42 6.30 -36.99
CA CYS A 8 -30.01 6.01 -35.62
C CYS A 8 -28.60 6.57 -35.40
N ALA A 9 -28.50 7.67 -34.65
CA ALA A 9 -27.20 8.23 -34.26
C ALA A 9 -26.64 7.42 -33.10
N ILE A 10 -25.60 6.63 -33.37
CA ILE A 10 -24.82 5.95 -32.33
C ILE A 10 -23.85 6.97 -31.75
N ALA A 11 -24.15 7.48 -30.55
CA ALA A 11 -23.22 8.30 -29.79
C ALA A 11 -22.11 7.41 -29.20
N PHE A 12 -20.91 7.48 -29.77
CA PHE A 12 -19.71 6.93 -29.14
C PHE A 12 -19.26 7.87 -28.02
N THR A 13 -19.66 7.57 -26.78
CA THR A 13 -19.03 8.19 -25.61
C THR A 13 -17.65 7.57 -25.44
N ALA A 14 -16.62 8.28 -25.89
CA ALA A 14 -15.25 7.94 -25.55
C ALA A 14 -15.08 8.12 -24.04
N CYS A 15 -15.09 7.01 -23.30
CA CYS A 15 -14.74 6.99 -21.88
C CYS A 15 -13.23 7.17 -21.81
N SER A 16 -12.79 8.40 -21.58
CA SER A 16 -11.39 8.72 -21.29
C SER A 16 -11.04 8.09 -19.94
N VAL A 17 -10.50 6.87 -19.95
CA VAL A 17 -9.92 6.28 -18.74
C VAL A 17 -8.63 7.03 -18.47
N THR A 18 -8.69 8.06 -17.61
CA THR A 18 -7.49 8.66 -17.04
C THR A 18 -6.82 7.60 -16.18
N PHE A 19 -5.76 6.98 -16.72
CA PHE A 19 -4.83 6.22 -15.89
C PHE A 19 -4.13 7.21 -14.97
N THR A 20 -4.55 7.28 -13.71
CA THR A 20 -3.74 7.91 -12.67
C THR A 20 -2.39 7.19 -12.64
N SER A 21 -1.29 7.95 -12.58
CA SER A 21 0.05 7.38 -12.42
C SER A 21 0.16 6.80 -11.00
N ILE A 22 -0.32 5.59 -10.80
CA ILE A 22 -0.27 4.90 -9.51
C ILE A 22 1.19 4.56 -9.22
N ALA A 23 1.75 5.11 -8.14
CA ALA A 23 2.98 4.72 -7.44
C ALA A 23 4.07 4.00 -8.28
N GLN A 24 4.43 4.56 -9.45
CA GLN A 24 5.13 3.82 -10.51
C GLN A 24 6.53 3.29 -10.14
N ASP A 25 7.14 3.76 -9.04
CA ASP A 25 8.47 3.32 -8.61
C ASP A 25 8.54 2.79 -7.16
N ASN A 26 7.41 2.59 -6.46
CA ASN A 26 7.42 2.21 -5.02
C ASN A 26 8.24 3.16 -4.11
N HIS A 27 8.44 4.42 -4.51
CA HIS A 27 9.09 5.45 -3.70
C HIS A 27 8.04 6.31 -3.01
N LEU A 28 8.13 6.43 -1.69
CA LEU A 28 7.33 7.35 -0.89
C LEU A 28 8.22 8.53 -0.50
N TYR A 29 7.97 9.67 -1.12
CA TYR A 29 8.75 10.88 -0.96
C TYR A 29 8.34 11.66 0.28
N ILE A 30 9.33 12.15 1.02
CA ILE A 30 9.17 12.99 2.20
C ILE A 30 9.83 14.33 1.92
N GLY A 31 9.04 15.40 2.00
CA GLY A 31 9.46 16.78 1.82
C GLY A 31 8.88 17.66 2.91
N ALA A 32 8.63 18.92 2.59
CA ALA A 32 7.90 19.82 3.46
C ALA A 32 6.99 20.78 2.71
N ASN A 33 5.83 21.08 3.29
CA ASN A 33 4.91 22.05 2.74
C ASN A 33 5.35 23.50 3.06
N PRO A 34 4.74 24.51 2.40
CA PRO A 34 5.05 25.93 2.66
C PRO A 34 4.80 26.41 4.10
N ALA A 35 4.07 25.65 4.92
CA ALA A 35 3.83 25.94 6.34
C ALA A 35 4.91 25.37 7.28
N ALA A 36 6.04 24.89 6.73
CA ALA A 36 7.11 24.26 7.49
C ALA A 36 6.68 22.99 8.26
N GLN A 37 5.76 22.23 7.67
CA GLN A 37 5.39 20.90 8.13
C GLN A 37 5.99 19.85 7.19
N VAL A 38 6.66 18.86 7.73
CA VAL A 38 7.10 17.68 6.97
C VAL A 38 5.87 17.00 6.36
N ASN A 39 5.95 16.55 5.11
CA ASN A 39 4.84 15.87 4.45
C ASN A 39 5.30 14.66 3.64
N PHE A 40 4.38 13.73 3.41
CA PHE A 40 4.55 12.70 2.38
C PHE A 40 4.12 13.29 1.04
N TYR A 41 5.06 13.78 0.23
CA TYR A 41 4.81 14.56 -0.99
C TYR A 41 3.87 13.84 -1.96
N ASN A 42 4.09 12.54 -2.18
CA ASN A 42 3.21 11.68 -2.98
C ASN A 42 2.39 10.71 -2.11
N GLY A 43 2.13 11.05 -0.84
CA GLY A 43 1.41 10.18 0.09
C GLY A 43 0.00 9.80 -0.36
N ALA A 44 -0.65 10.66 -1.15
CA ALA A 44 -1.97 10.38 -1.73
C ALA A 44 -1.95 9.13 -2.63
N ASP A 45 -0.82 8.82 -3.29
CA ASP A 45 -0.65 7.65 -4.15
C ASP A 45 -0.43 6.34 -3.38
N PHE A 46 -0.30 6.43 -2.06
CA PHE A 46 -0.15 5.27 -1.16
C PHE A 46 -1.28 5.20 -0.13
N SER A 47 -2.10 6.24 -0.04
CA SER A 47 -3.16 6.35 0.95
C SER A 47 -4.16 5.21 0.79
N THR A 48 -4.70 4.76 1.92
CA THR A 48 -5.84 3.83 1.96
C THR A 48 -7.07 4.33 1.19
N ASP A 49 -7.15 5.64 0.91
CA ASP A 49 -8.30 6.26 0.23
C ASP A 49 -8.38 5.92 -1.26
N ILE A 50 -7.25 5.59 -1.90
CA ILE A 50 -7.20 5.27 -3.33
C ILE A 50 -7.12 3.76 -3.61
N ASN A 51 -7.37 2.94 -2.59
CA ASN A 51 -7.32 1.48 -2.65
C ASN A 51 -5.97 0.87 -3.09
N TYR A 52 -4.88 1.64 -3.12
CA TYR A 52 -3.54 1.10 -3.37
C TYR A 52 -3.16 0.08 -2.28
N VAL A 53 -2.45 -0.97 -2.67
CA VAL A 53 -1.99 -2.02 -1.76
C VAL A 53 -0.59 -2.50 -2.15
N ASN A 54 0.34 -2.45 -1.19
CA ASN A 54 1.68 -3.00 -1.38
C ASN A 54 1.71 -4.50 -1.01
N THR A 55 2.05 -5.36 -1.96
CA THR A 55 2.04 -6.81 -1.73
C THR A 55 3.36 -7.34 -1.18
N LEU A 56 3.29 -8.04 -0.04
CA LEU A 56 4.39 -8.78 0.57
C LEU A 56 4.31 -10.26 0.14
N THR A 57 5.42 -10.78 -0.38
CA THR A 57 5.51 -12.16 -0.91
C THR A 57 6.18 -13.07 0.11
N HIS A 58 5.61 -14.26 0.35
CA HIS A 58 6.22 -15.24 1.24
C HIS A 58 7.57 -15.72 0.73
N THR A 59 8.56 -15.85 1.62
CA THR A 59 9.85 -16.47 1.30
C THR A 59 10.25 -17.47 2.38
N ASN A 60 10.86 -18.57 1.96
CA ASN A 60 11.40 -19.62 2.84
C ASN A 60 12.93 -19.55 2.96
N ALA A 61 13.55 -18.50 2.45
CA ALA A 61 15.01 -18.41 2.33
C ALA A 61 15.55 -17.05 2.74
N GLY A 62 16.85 -17.04 3.05
CA GLY A 62 17.59 -15.83 3.41
C GLY A 62 17.20 -15.27 4.78
N PRO A 63 17.57 -14.02 5.08
CA PRO A 63 17.29 -13.38 6.37
C PRO A 63 15.79 -13.21 6.66
N TYR A 64 14.94 -13.28 5.63
CA TYR A 64 13.49 -13.13 5.74
C TYR A 64 12.74 -14.47 5.67
N GLY A 65 13.42 -15.61 5.80
CA GLY A 65 12.80 -16.93 5.75
C GLY A 65 11.68 -17.07 6.78
N GLY A 66 10.49 -17.49 6.34
CA GLY A 66 9.29 -17.61 7.16
C GLY A 66 8.45 -16.34 7.23
N TYR A 67 8.84 -15.25 6.56
CA TYR A 67 8.09 -14.00 6.50
C TYR A 67 7.47 -13.76 5.12
N TYR A 68 6.45 -12.90 5.09
CA TYR A 68 6.00 -12.23 3.88
C TYR A 68 6.77 -10.93 3.74
N VAL A 69 7.52 -10.74 2.65
CA VAL A 69 8.45 -9.62 2.47
C VAL A 69 8.12 -8.77 1.25
N GLY A 70 8.32 -7.46 1.37
CA GLY A 70 8.16 -6.48 0.30
C GLY A 70 8.92 -5.19 0.59
N ASN A 71 8.68 -4.16 -0.22
CA ASN A 71 9.40 -2.90 -0.14
C ASN A 71 8.52 -1.70 -0.50
N ILE A 72 8.68 -0.61 0.26
CA ILE A 72 8.42 0.78 -0.14
C ILE A 72 9.69 1.54 0.21
N THR A 73 10.27 2.26 -0.75
CA THR A 73 11.47 3.04 -0.51
C THR A 73 11.07 4.43 0.00
N PHE A 74 11.20 4.65 1.32
CA PHE A 74 11.05 5.97 1.90
C PHE A 74 12.25 6.84 1.48
N THR A 75 11.97 7.99 0.89
CA THR A 75 13.00 8.87 0.29
C THR A 75 12.81 10.28 0.79
N ALA A 76 13.84 10.88 1.39
CA ALA A 76 13.83 12.30 1.70
C ALA A 76 14.25 13.06 0.44
N LEU A 77 13.41 14.00 0.00
CA LEU A 77 13.65 14.83 -1.17
C LEU A 77 14.91 15.70 -0.97
N SER A 78 15.72 15.81 -2.02
CA SER A 78 16.94 16.61 -2.03
C SER A 78 16.67 18.08 -2.26
N SER A 79 17.63 18.95 -1.97
CA SER A 79 17.47 20.41 -2.13
C SER A 79 17.15 20.88 -3.56
N ILE A 80 17.33 20.03 -4.58
CA ILE A 80 17.01 20.31 -5.99
C ILE A 80 15.61 19.83 -6.41
N ASP A 81 14.95 19.02 -5.57
CA ASP A 81 13.61 18.51 -5.80
C ASP A 81 12.55 19.57 -5.44
N PRO A 82 11.30 19.44 -5.92
CA PRO A 82 10.23 20.31 -5.46
C PRO A 82 9.89 20.05 -3.98
N GLU A 83 9.68 21.12 -3.23
CA GLU A 83 9.24 21.07 -1.82
C GLU A 83 10.11 20.16 -0.91
N PRO A 84 11.45 20.31 -0.91
CA PRO A 84 12.29 19.53 -0.02
C PRO A 84 12.09 19.99 1.42
N ALA A 85 12.53 19.14 2.35
CA ALA A 85 12.68 19.59 3.73
C ALA A 85 13.71 20.75 3.82
N ALA A 86 13.72 21.45 4.94
CA ALA A 86 14.63 22.58 5.11
C ALA A 86 16.08 22.08 5.16
N PRO A 87 17.04 22.84 4.61
CA PRO A 87 18.46 22.52 4.77
C PRO A 87 18.84 22.38 6.25
N GLY A 88 19.50 21.27 6.59
CA GLY A 88 19.84 20.89 7.95
C GLY A 88 18.77 20.07 8.70
N SER A 89 17.60 19.79 8.08
CA SER A 89 16.62 18.88 8.66
C SER A 89 17.12 17.43 8.66
N VAL A 90 16.71 16.67 9.69
CA VAL A 90 17.03 15.26 9.85
C VAL A 90 15.75 14.45 9.84
N ILE A 91 15.41 13.94 8.66
CA ILE A 91 14.14 13.26 8.43
C ILE A 91 14.16 11.82 8.94
N TYR A 92 13.14 11.48 9.71
CA TYR A 92 12.80 10.12 10.17
C TYR A 92 11.37 9.77 9.76
N ALA A 93 11.10 8.48 9.66
CA ALA A 93 9.75 7.94 9.61
C ALA A 93 9.49 7.13 10.89
N GLN A 94 8.27 7.29 11.41
CA GLN A 94 7.78 6.60 12.59
C GLN A 94 6.78 5.53 12.19
N LEU A 95 6.95 4.31 12.71
CA LEU A 95 5.91 3.27 12.64
C LEU A 95 4.90 3.51 13.78
N LEU A 96 3.82 4.21 13.46
CA LEU A 96 2.90 4.73 14.48
C LEU A 96 1.89 3.68 14.95
N SER A 97 1.35 2.87 14.05
CA SER A 97 0.43 1.78 14.42
C SER A 97 0.30 0.73 13.32
N VAL A 98 -0.09 -0.48 13.72
CA VAL A 98 -0.35 -1.60 12.81
C VAL A 98 -1.71 -2.21 13.16
N GLN A 99 -2.57 -2.33 12.16
CA GLN A 99 -3.78 -3.17 12.22
C GLN A 99 -3.59 -4.33 11.25
N GLY A 100 -4.06 -5.52 11.61
CA GLY A 100 -3.88 -6.73 10.81
C GLY A 100 -4.45 -7.97 11.51
N PRO A 101 -4.16 -9.19 11.01
CA PRO A 101 -4.60 -10.44 11.62
C PRO A 101 -4.22 -10.57 13.10
N ALA A 102 -5.08 -11.20 13.90
CA ALA A 102 -4.79 -11.41 15.32
C ALA A 102 -3.53 -12.26 15.52
N GLY A 103 -2.68 -11.87 16.50
CA GLY A 103 -1.41 -12.56 16.79
C GLY A 103 -0.31 -12.33 15.76
N SER A 104 -0.53 -11.46 14.76
CA SER A 104 0.49 -11.11 13.78
C SER A 104 1.37 -9.93 14.20
N ALA A 105 2.47 -9.73 13.47
CA ALA A 105 3.34 -8.58 13.59
C ALA A 105 3.76 -8.07 12.21
N PHE A 106 3.98 -6.76 12.13
CA PHE A 106 4.56 -6.08 10.98
C PHE A 106 5.90 -5.48 11.40
N ALA A 107 6.90 -5.63 10.53
CA ALA A 107 8.28 -5.36 10.88
C ALA A 107 8.99 -4.56 9.77
N PHE A 108 9.92 -3.71 10.21
CA PHE A 108 10.87 -3.02 9.36
C PHE A 108 12.28 -3.57 9.61
N TRP A 109 13.03 -3.74 8.52
CA TRP A 109 14.38 -4.26 8.52
C TRP A 109 15.30 -3.20 7.93
N GLU A 110 16.33 -2.83 8.69
CA GLU A 110 17.41 -2.07 8.11
C GLU A 110 18.16 -2.85 7.04
N ARG A 111 18.87 -2.12 6.19
CA ARG A 111 19.75 -2.70 5.18
C ARG A 111 20.71 -3.71 5.84
N ALA A 112 20.76 -4.91 5.29
CA ALA A 112 21.61 -6.02 5.74
C ALA A 112 21.33 -6.53 7.17
N ALA A 113 20.22 -6.15 7.79
CA ALA A 113 19.82 -6.71 9.07
C ALA A 113 19.50 -8.21 8.95
N THR A 114 19.92 -9.00 9.94
CA THR A 114 19.62 -10.44 10.04
C THR A 114 18.39 -10.74 10.91
N ALA A 115 17.81 -9.72 11.52
CA ALA A 115 16.57 -9.76 12.28
C ALA A 115 15.81 -8.42 12.09
N PRO A 116 14.48 -8.36 12.36
CA PRO A 116 13.74 -7.10 12.31
C PRO A 116 14.38 -6.03 13.19
N THR A 117 14.57 -4.83 12.65
CA THR A 117 15.05 -3.67 13.43
C THR A 117 13.92 -3.07 14.26
N ILE A 118 12.72 -3.06 13.69
CA ILE A 118 11.48 -2.64 14.35
C ILE A 118 10.44 -3.73 14.11
N SER A 119 9.67 -4.07 15.14
CA SER A 119 8.56 -5.02 15.01
C SER A 119 7.42 -4.57 15.90
N LEU A 120 6.25 -4.38 15.30
CA LEU A 120 5.04 -3.95 16.00
C LEU A 120 3.94 -4.99 15.80
N SER A 121 3.34 -5.44 16.90
CA SER A 121 2.23 -6.39 16.88
C SER A 121 0.97 -5.74 16.31
N ALA A 122 0.15 -6.50 15.59
CA ALA A 122 -1.14 -6.01 15.13
C ALA A 122 -2.05 -5.63 16.31
N GLY A 123 -2.76 -4.51 16.16
CA GLY A 123 -3.60 -3.93 17.21
C GLY A 123 -2.86 -3.02 18.20
N THR A 124 -1.58 -2.72 17.96
CA THR A 124 -0.77 -1.86 18.84
C THR A 124 -0.30 -0.58 18.13
N SER A 125 0.07 0.41 18.96
CA SER A 125 0.72 1.65 18.54
C SER A 125 2.18 1.63 18.97
N GLY A 126 3.04 2.27 18.19
CA GLY A 126 4.48 2.30 18.41
C GLY A 126 5.03 3.73 18.38
N THR A 127 6.25 3.88 18.87
CA THR A 127 7.03 5.12 18.78
C THR A 127 8.34 4.94 18.02
N ASP A 128 8.59 3.73 17.50
CA ASP A 128 9.84 3.37 16.84
C ASP A 128 10.06 4.17 15.56
N LEU A 129 11.32 4.53 15.35
CA LEU A 129 11.77 5.44 14.30
C LEU A 129 12.84 4.77 13.46
N PHE A 130 12.83 5.04 12.15
CA PHE A 130 13.96 4.75 11.28
C PHE A 130 14.32 6.00 10.48
N ARG A 131 15.63 6.21 10.32
CA ARG A 131 16.16 7.41 9.68
C ARG A 131 15.94 7.35 8.17
N VAL A 132 15.43 8.40 7.56
CA VAL A 132 15.24 8.49 6.11
C VAL A 132 16.34 9.31 5.45
N SER A 133 16.71 10.44 6.08
CA SER A 133 17.82 11.31 5.65
C SER A 133 19.20 10.63 5.78
N GLU A 134 20.14 11.02 4.92
CA GLU A 134 21.53 10.54 4.92
C GLU A 134 22.57 11.61 5.36
N ASN A 135 22.14 12.85 5.61
CA ASN A 135 23.02 13.93 6.07
C ASN A 135 23.51 13.75 7.53
N ASP A 136 24.11 14.78 8.12
CA ASP A 136 24.56 14.79 9.52
C ASP A 136 23.78 15.78 10.41
N GLY A 137 22.78 16.47 9.86
CA GLY A 137 22.01 17.51 10.54
C GLY A 137 22.74 18.84 10.71
N SER A 138 23.91 19.03 10.08
CA SER A 138 24.61 20.32 10.10
C SER A 138 23.76 21.41 9.44
N PRO A 139 23.77 22.66 9.95
CA PRO A 139 23.02 23.76 9.34
C PRO A 139 23.36 23.92 7.85
N GLY A 140 22.34 23.96 7.00
CA GLY A 140 22.52 24.10 5.54
C GLY A 140 22.80 22.80 4.79
N SER A 141 22.97 21.65 5.46
CA SER A 141 23.15 20.36 4.77
C SER A 141 21.90 19.93 4.00
N ASP A 142 22.09 19.22 2.89
CA ASP A 142 20.98 18.73 2.08
C ASP A 142 20.18 17.64 2.85
N PRO A 143 18.85 17.78 3.01
CA PRO A 143 18.01 16.80 3.71
C PRO A 143 17.92 15.42 3.05
N HIS A 144 18.45 15.25 1.83
CA HIS A 144 18.29 14.05 1.01
C HIS A 144 18.50 12.72 1.76
N GLY A 145 17.84 11.69 1.26
CA GLY A 145 18.14 10.32 1.63
C GLY A 145 17.39 9.30 0.80
N HIS A 146 18.08 8.26 0.36
CA HIS A 146 17.57 7.20 -0.49
C HIS A 146 18.24 5.87 -0.13
N VAL A 147 17.82 5.28 0.99
CA VAL A 147 18.47 4.06 1.51
C VAL A 147 17.84 2.80 0.91
N HIS A 148 18.52 2.22 -0.08
CA HIS A 148 18.15 0.92 -0.65
C HIS A 148 18.39 -0.25 0.31
N GLY A 149 17.67 -1.36 0.06
CA GLY A 149 17.89 -2.64 0.75
C GLY A 149 17.14 -2.79 2.07
N ARG A 150 16.40 -1.76 2.50
CA ARG A 150 15.39 -1.86 3.56
C ARG A 150 14.22 -2.73 3.12
N ARG A 151 13.57 -3.38 4.08
CA ARG A 151 12.43 -4.27 3.81
C ARG A 151 11.35 -4.11 4.87
N PHE A 152 10.12 -4.40 4.44
CA PHE A 152 8.99 -4.57 5.33
C PHE A 152 8.54 -6.03 5.30
N THR A 153 8.15 -6.56 6.45
CA THR A 153 7.70 -7.93 6.58
C THR A 153 6.45 -8.07 7.42
N ALA A 154 5.68 -9.13 7.18
CA ALA A 154 4.61 -9.60 8.05
C ALA A 154 4.82 -11.06 8.45
N THR A 155 4.39 -11.45 9.65
CA THR A 155 4.55 -12.82 10.18
C THR A 155 3.44 -13.77 9.72
N THR A 156 2.27 -13.27 9.36
CA THR A 156 1.13 -14.09 8.93
C THR A 156 0.47 -13.50 7.68
N PRO A 157 -0.20 -14.32 6.85
CA PRO A 157 -0.93 -13.80 5.70
C PRO A 157 -2.13 -12.95 6.15
N GLY A 158 -2.41 -11.89 5.40
CA GLY A 158 -3.56 -11.02 5.65
C GLY A 158 -3.42 -9.63 5.05
N ILE A 159 -4.42 -8.79 5.32
CA ILE A 159 -4.38 -7.36 5.00
C ILE A 159 -3.95 -6.59 6.25
N TYR A 160 -2.96 -5.73 6.10
CA TYR A 160 -2.44 -4.87 7.15
C TYR A 160 -2.70 -3.41 6.77
N THR A 161 -3.14 -2.62 7.74
CA THR A 161 -3.16 -1.15 7.63
C THR A 161 -2.06 -0.63 8.53
N VAL A 162 -1.05 -0.02 7.93
CA VAL A 162 0.13 0.48 8.65
C VAL A 162 0.13 2.00 8.59
N THR A 163 0.26 2.63 9.75
CA THR A 163 0.28 4.09 9.86
C THR A 163 1.71 4.56 10.06
N PHE A 164 2.15 5.48 9.20
CA PHE A 164 3.44 6.16 9.30
C PHE A 164 3.26 7.63 9.63
N ARG A 165 4.28 8.24 10.24
CA ARG A 165 4.40 9.69 10.38
C ARG A 165 5.82 10.10 10.05
N ALA A 166 6.00 11.16 9.27
CA ALA A 166 7.31 11.74 9.02
C ALA A 166 7.62 12.83 10.06
N LEU A 167 8.88 12.88 10.47
CA LEU A 167 9.38 13.72 11.55
C LEU A 167 10.69 14.38 11.12
N ASP A 168 10.86 15.65 11.46
CA ASP A 168 12.19 16.27 11.54
C ASP A 168 12.68 16.14 12.98
N LEU A 169 13.84 15.53 13.17
CA LEU A 169 14.50 15.39 14.48
C LEU A 169 15.82 16.15 14.54
N SER A 170 16.00 17.16 13.68
CA SER A 170 17.13 18.07 13.78
C SER A 170 17.11 18.86 15.09
N THR A 171 18.26 19.40 15.47
CA THR A 171 18.46 20.19 16.70
C THR A 171 19.01 21.59 16.40
N ASN A 172 19.03 21.97 15.13
CA ASN A 172 19.54 23.25 14.62
C ASN A 172 18.41 24.25 14.29
N GLY A 173 17.16 23.92 14.60
CA GLY A 173 16.02 24.82 14.46
C GLY A 173 15.90 25.82 15.62
N PRO A 174 14.87 26.68 15.58
CA PRO A 174 14.59 27.64 16.65
C PRO A 174 14.50 26.97 18.02
N GLY A 175 15.24 27.49 19.01
CA GLY A 175 15.27 26.92 20.36
C GLY A 175 15.99 25.58 20.49
N GLY A 176 16.76 25.16 19.48
CA GLY A 176 17.52 23.91 19.49
C GLY A 176 16.70 22.65 19.17
N GLY A 177 15.46 22.83 18.69
CA GLY A 177 14.58 21.75 18.26
C GLY A 177 14.56 21.55 16.74
N PRO A 178 13.60 20.75 16.25
CA PRO A 178 13.38 20.55 14.82
C PRO A 178 13.12 21.85 14.07
N ILE A 179 13.54 21.90 12.80
CA ILE A 179 13.23 23.03 11.92
C ILE A 179 11.75 22.97 11.51
N GLN A 180 11.25 21.75 11.30
CA GLN A 180 9.92 21.51 10.76
C GLN A 180 9.03 20.73 11.71
N THR A 181 7.73 20.98 11.64
CA THR A 181 6.73 20.26 12.42
C THR A 181 6.42 18.89 11.81
N PRO A 182 5.97 17.90 12.62
CA PRO A 182 5.65 16.56 12.13
C PRO A 182 4.54 16.52 11.09
N SER A 183 4.57 15.51 10.21
CA SER A 183 3.51 15.27 9.24
C SER A 183 2.21 14.80 9.89
N ASP A 184 1.12 14.95 9.14
CA ASP A 184 -0.08 14.15 9.38
C ASP A 184 0.24 12.66 9.19
N PRO A 185 -0.42 11.75 9.94
CA PRO A 185 -0.26 10.33 9.76
C PRO A 185 -0.74 9.86 8.38
N LEU A 186 0.08 9.06 7.69
CA LEU A 186 -0.28 8.40 6.44
C LEU A 186 -0.58 6.93 6.70
N LYS A 187 -1.75 6.46 6.30
CA LYS A 187 -2.13 5.04 6.34
C LYS A 187 -1.87 4.40 4.99
N ILE A 188 -1.24 3.23 4.99
CA ILE A 188 -0.93 2.46 3.78
C ILE A 188 -1.42 1.02 3.98
N TYR A 189 -2.01 0.43 2.95
CA TYR A 189 -2.33 -0.99 2.95
C TYR A 189 -1.14 -1.84 2.51
N PHE A 190 -0.90 -2.91 3.25
CA PHE A 190 -0.03 -4.01 2.84
C PHE A 190 -0.82 -5.31 2.78
N GLN A 191 -0.55 -6.14 1.77
CA GLN A 191 -1.15 -7.47 1.64
C GLN A 191 -0.06 -8.54 1.75
N ALA A 192 -0.08 -9.33 2.82
CA ALA A 192 0.84 -10.44 3.03
C ALA A 192 0.28 -11.73 2.39
N GLY A 193 0.82 -12.12 1.24
CA GLY A 193 0.34 -13.29 0.50
C GLY A 193 -0.92 -13.00 -0.32
N ILE A 194 -1.72 -14.03 -0.57
CA ILE A 194 -2.98 -13.91 -1.33
C ILE A 194 -4.14 -13.91 -0.34
N ASN A 195 -4.90 -12.82 -0.28
CA ASN A 195 -6.01 -12.69 0.67
C ASN A 195 -7.22 -11.98 0.04
N LEU A 196 -8.39 -12.31 0.58
CA LEU A 196 -9.59 -11.50 0.42
C LEU A 196 -9.56 -10.39 1.47
N LYS A 197 -9.84 -9.15 1.04
CA LYS A 197 -10.09 -8.02 1.95
C LYS A 197 -11.46 -8.14 2.59
N SER A 198 -12.47 -8.49 1.80
CA SER A 198 -13.84 -8.69 2.30
C SER A 198 -14.68 -9.57 1.39
N VAL A 199 -15.70 -10.18 2.00
CA VAL A 199 -16.82 -10.86 1.33
C VAL A 199 -18.09 -10.29 1.96
N LYS A 200 -18.85 -9.49 1.21
CA LYS A 200 -20.01 -8.74 1.73
C LYS A 200 -21.24 -9.05 0.90
N PRO A 201 -22.24 -9.75 1.46
CA PRO A 201 -23.55 -9.87 0.82
C PRO A 201 -24.24 -8.51 0.76
N ASP A 202 -24.85 -8.18 -0.39
CA ASP A 202 -25.65 -6.98 -0.66
C ASP A 202 -26.83 -7.33 -1.60
N LEU A 203 -27.73 -6.38 -1.87
CA LEU A 203 -28.99 -6.62 -2.59
C LEU A 203 -28.78 -7.11 -4.03
N ASP A 204 -27.66 -6.76 -4.65
CA ASP A 204 -27.27 -7.11 -6.02
C ASP A 204 -26.32 -8.32 -6.10
N GLY A 205 -25.92 -8.91 -4.97
CA GLY A 205 -25.09 -10.12 -4.95
C GLY A 205 -24.16 -10.21 -3.75
N VAL A 206 -23.03 -10.90 -3.93
CA VAL A 206 -21.95 -10.92 -2.93
C VAL A 206 -20.72 -10.20 -3.50
N HIS A 207 -20.29 -9.13 -2.85
CA HIS A 207 -19.13 -8.34 -3.20
C HIS A 207 -17.88 -8.98 -2.60
N VAL A 208 -16.98 -9.44 -3.46
CA VAL A 208 -15.70 -10.04 -3.08
C VAL A 208 -14.58 -9.08 -3.44
N THR A 209 -13.91 -8.54 -2.43
CA THR A 209 -12.82 -7.57 -2.60
C THR A 209 -11.48 -8.23 -2.26
N PHE A 210 -10.45 -8.02 -3.09
CA PHE A 210 -9.11 -8.59 -2.89
C PHE A 210 -8.02 -7.67 -3.45
N GLY A 211 -6.77 -7.77 -2.97
CA GLY A 211 -5.65 -7.00 -3.51
C GLY A 211 -5.03 -7.68 -4.72
N ALA A 212 -5.00 -6.98 -5.86
CA ALA A 212 -4.54 -7.54 -7.13
C ALA A 212 -3.16 -7.00 -7.51
N LYS A 213 -2.10 -7.70 -7.09
CA LYS A 213 -0.71 -7.30 -7.38
C LYS A 213 -0.46 -7.17 -8.89
N PHE A 214 0.17 -6.07 -9.32
CA PHE A 214 0.61 -5.87 -10.69
C PHE A 214 1.54 -7.00 -11.18
N GLY A 215 1.48 -7.29 -12.48
CA GLY A 215 2.29 -8.35 -13.10
C GLY A 215 1.77 -9.78 -12.82
N SER A 216 0.51 -9.92 -12.41
CA SER A 216 -0.17 -11.20 -12.29
C SER A 216 -1.61 -11.10 -12.77
N ASN A 217 -2.17 -12.21 -13.20
CA ASN A 217 -3.58 -12.36 -13.49
C ASN A 217 -4.30 -12.96 -12.28
N TRP A 218 -5.47 -12.42 -11.98
CA TRP A 218 -6.23 -12.74 -10.78
C TRP A 218 -7.62 -13.26 -11.14
N GLN A 219 -8.10 -14.23 -10.37
CA GLN A 219 -9.42 -14.79 -10.59
C GLN A 219 -10.10 -15.06 -9.25
N VAL A 220 -11.31 -14.53 -9.08
CA VAL A 220 -12.20 -14.90 -7.99
C VAL A 220 -12.98 -16.13 -8.44
N GLU A 221 -12.97 -17.14 -7.59
CA GLU A 221 -13.68 -18.39 -7.82
C GLU A 221 -14.57 -18.69 -6.62
N ALA A 222 -15.66 -19.41 -6.86
CA ALA A 222 -16.60 -19.74 -5.82
C ALA A 222 -17.09 -21.18 -5.90
N ASN A 223 -17.51 -21.73 -4.76
CA ASN A 223 -17.97 -23.10 -4.63
C ASN A 223 -18.98 -23.26 -3.49
N GLY A 224 -20.01 -24.09 -3.65
CA GLY A 224 -20.94 -24.42 -2.56
C GLY A 224 -20.34 -25.37 -1.51
N ASN A 225 -19.18 -25.98 -1.79
CA ASN A 225 -18.49 -26.91 -0.91
C ASN A 225 -17.02 -26.51 -0.73
N LEU A 226 -16.65 -26.13 0.50
CA LEU A 226 -15.28 -25.72 0.84
C LEU A 226 -14.26 -26.85 0.63
N ASN A 227 -14.66 -28.10 0.82
CA ASN A 227 -13.79 -29.28 0.73
C ASN A 227 -13.61 -29.78 -0.70
N ALA A 228 -14.23 -29.13 -1.68
CA ALA A 228 -14.10 -29.52 -3.07
C ALA A 228 -12.69 -29.14 -3.57
N ALA A 229 -11.83 -30.15 -3.73
CA ALA A 229 -10.49 -29.99 -4.30
C ALA A 229 -10.54 -29.56 -5.78
N THR A 230 -11.61 -29.92 -6.48
CA THR A 230 -11.90 -29.56 -7.87
C THR A 230 -13.28 -28.89 -7.95
N ASN A 231 -13.61 -28.25 -9.08
CA ASN A 231 -14.93 -27.64 -9.35
C ASN A 231 -15.19 -26.24 -8.76
N TRP A 232 -14.14 -25.48 -8.44
CA TRP A 232 -14.30 -24.04 -8.19
C TRP A 232 -14.66 -23.33 -9.49
N ILE A 233 -15.73 -22.54 -9.45
CA ILE A 233 -16.29 -21.89 -10.64
C ILE A 233 -15.79 -20.44 -10.66
N PRO A 234 -15.11 -19.99 -11.72
CA PRO A 234 -14.78 -18.59 -11.88
C PRO A 234 -16.02 -17.70 -11.91
N LEU A 235 -15.97 -16.59 -11.17
CA LEU A 235 -17.02 -15.56 -11.23
C LEU A 235 -16.84 -14.60 -12.42
N SER A 236 -15.62 -14.50 -12.94
CA SER A 236 -15.26 -13.62 -14.04
C SER A 236 -14.08 -14.16 -14.86
N ASN A 237 -13.81 -13.50 -15.98
CA ASN A 237 -12.54 -13.65 -16.70
C ASN A 237 -11.37 -13.22 -15.80
N PRO A 238 -10.15 -13.73 -16.05
CA PRO A 238 -8.96 -13.26 -15.35
C PRO A 238 -8.80 -11.74 -15.42
N ILE A 239 -8.44 -11.13 -14.30
CA ILE A 239 -8.26 -9.69 -14.12
C ILE A 239 -6.76 -9.41 -14.01
N ALA A 240 -6.23 -8.54 -14.87
CA ALA A 240 -4.85 -8.07 -14.75
C ALA A 240 -4.69 -7.24 -13.47
N GLY A 241 -3.66 -7.54 -12.68
CA GLY A 241 -3.39 -6.82 -11.44
C GLY A 241 -2.91 -5.38 -11.66
N SER A 242 -3.21 -4.52 -10.70
CA SER A 242 -2.97 -3.07 -10.75
C SER A 242 -2.41 -2.49 -9.44
N ASP A 243 -2.01 -3.34 -8.49
CA ASP A 243 -1.64 -2.97 -7.12
C ASP A 243 -2.75 -2.21 -6.38
N GLN A 244 -4.00 -2.52 -6.71
CA GLN A 244 -5.18 -1.97 -6.04
C GLN A 244 -6.08 -3.08 -5.50
N PHE A 245 -6.96 -2.72 -4.57
CA PHE A 245 -8.10 -3.56 -4.26
C PHE A 245 -9.10 -3.55 -5.42
N ILE A 246 -9.47 -4.74 -5.88
CA ILE A 246 -10.46 -4.96 -6.92
C ILE A 246 -11.67 -5.67 -6.31
N GLU A 247 -12.86 -5.31 -6.79
CA GLU A 247 -14.11 -5.95 -6.41
C GLU A 247 -14.68 -6.77 -7.57
N VAL A 248 -15.18 -7.96 -7.25
CA VAL A 248 -15.95 -8.83 -8.14
C VAL A 248 -17.28 -9.14 -7.46
N ILE A 249 -18.36 -9.01 -8.22
CA ILE A 249 -19.71 -9.30 -7.75
C ILE A 249 -20.10 -10.71 -8.19
N ASP A 250 -20.48 -11.53 -7.23
CA ASP A 250 -21.19 -12.78 -7.48
C ASP A 250 -22.71 -12.50 -7.56
N PRO A 251 -23.35 -12.66 -8.74
CA PRO A 251 -24.75 -12.30 -8.94
C PRO A 251 -25.72 -13.32 -8.33
N ARG A 252 -25.23 -14.39 -7.69
CA ARG A 252 -26.12 -15.38 -7.07
C ARG A 252 -26.95 -14.75 -5.93
N PRO A 253 -28.20 -15.21 -5.72
CA PRO A 253 -29.07 -14.63 -4.71
C PRO A 253 -28.50 -14.71 -3.30
N GLN A 254 -28.81 -13.70 -2.48
CA GLN A 254 -28.55 -13.72 -1.04
C GLN A 254 -29.09 -15.00 -0.39
N GLY A 255 -28.36 -15.54 0.58
CA GLY A 255 -28.72 -16.77 1.28
C GLY A 255 -28.23 -18.06 0.61
N THR A 256 -27.63 -17.98 -0.58
CA THR A 256 -26.91 -19.12 -1.16
C THR A 256 -25.62 -19.36 -0.39
N ASN A 257 -25.50 -20.52 0.27
CA ASN A 257 -24.25 -20.89 0.94
C ASN A 257 -23.14 -21.07 -0.10
N CYS A 258 -22.13 -20.20 -0.04
CA CYS A 258 -20.99 -20.25 -0.93
C CYS A 258 -19.70 -19.86 -0.24
N PHE A 259 -18.62 -20.47 -0.69
CA PHE A 259 -17.25 -20.17 -0.31
C PHE A 259 -16.56 -19.47 -1.47
N TYR A 260 -15.67 -18.55 -1.16
CA TYR A 260 -14.91 -17.76 -2.12
C TYR A 260 -13.42 -17.98 -1.91
N ARG A 261 -12.68 -17.99 -3.02
CA ARG A 261 -11.23 -17.90 -3.00
C ARG A 261 -10.77 -16.98 -4.12
N VAL A 262 -9.56 -16.48 -3.96
CA VAL A 262 -8.85 -15.77 -5.02
C VAL A 262 -7.62 -16.57 -5.40
N ARG A 263 -7.37 -16.67 -6.70
CA ARG A 263 -6.20 -17.32 -7.27
C ARG A 263 -5.40 -16.29 -8.06
N SER A 264 -4.08 -16.41 -8.00
CA SER A 264 -3.15 -15.64 -8.81
C SER A 264 -2.40 -16.57 -9.75
N THR A 265 -2.15 -16.11 -10.97
CA THR A 265 -1.22 -16.72 -11.93
C THR A 265 -0.26 -15.65 -12.43
N PRO A 266 1.03 -15.98 -12.61
CA PRO A 266 1.99 -15.09 -13.27
C PRO A 266 1.50 -14.63 -14.65
#